data_AF-A0A1W9YSE1-F1
#
_entry.id   AF-A0A1W9YSE1-F1
#
_cell.length_a   1.000
_cell.length_b   1.000
_cell.length_c   1.000
_cell.angle_alpha   90.00
_cell.angle_beta   90.00
_cell.angle_gamma   90.00
#
_symmetry.space_group_name_H-M   'P 1'
#
loop_
_entity.id
_entity.type
_entity.pdbx_description
1 polymer ?
#
loop_
_entity_poly.entity_id
_entity_poly.type
_entity_poly.pdbx_seq_one_letter_code
_entity_poly.pdbx_strand_id
1 'polypeptide(L)'
;MQTHGWLADYAVADVVLLPGAAFAEMVLAAGAWAGVPRLEELVIEAPLLLPEHGAVGLQLLVGGPDGEGRCGFEVYSRLEDPAGYQGVSGDGEAGG
;
A
#
# COMPACT_ATOMS: atom_id res chain seq x y z
N MET A 1 -5.84 -5.08 9.76
CA MET A 1 -4.73 -5.86 10.38
C MET A 1 -4.86 -7.39 10.33
N GLN A 2 -6.02 -7.99 10.01
CA GLN A 2 -6.19 -9.46 10.13
C GLN A 2 -5.27 -10.33 9.25
N THR A 3 -4.78 -9.85 8.11
CA THR A 3 -3.90 -10.62 7.20
C THR A 3 -2.42 -10.58 7.59
N HIS A 4 -1.99 -9.62 8.42
CA HIS A 4 -0.59 -9.42 8.80
C HIS A 4 -0.47 -9.05 10.29
N GLY A 5 -0.67 -10.04 11.16
CA GLY A 5 -0.71 -9.83 12.62
C GLY A 5 0.54 -9.15 13.20
N TRP A 6 1.71 -9.34 12.59
CA TRP A 6 2.98 -8.72 13.02
C TRP A 6 2.99 -7.18 12.91
N LEU A 7 2.11 -6.59 12.08
CA LEU A 7 1.98 -5.14 11.99
C LEU A 7 1.36 -4.54 13.26
N ALA A 8 0.53 -5.30 13.98
CA ALA A 8 -0.11 -4.85 15.23
C ALA A 8 0.92 -4.49 16.32
N ASP A 9 2.06 -5.18 16.30
CA ASP A 9 3.12 -5.01 17.29
C ASP A 9 4.06 -3.83 16.99
N TYR A 10 3.88 -3.16 15.83
CA TYR A 10 4.67 -1.98 15.45
C TYR A 10 3.84 -0.69 15.59
N ALA A 11 3.65 -0.27 16.83
CA ALA A 11 2.96 0.98 17.17
C ALA A 11 3.95 2.04 17.70
N VAL A 12 3.80 3.28 17.24
CA VAL A 12 4.49 4.46 17.79
C VAL A 12 3.44 5.38 18.38
N ALA A 13 3.50 5.63 19.68
CA ALA A 13 2.52 6.45 20.41
C ALA A 13 1.06 6.04 20.11
N ASP A 14 0.77 4.73 20.22
CA ASP A 14 -0.53 4.09 19.96
C ASP A 14 -1.04 4.15 18.51
N VAL A 15 -0.21 4.62 17.56
CA VAL A 15 -0.52 4.61 16.12
C VAL A 15 0.25 3.47 15.45
N VAL A 16 -0.48 2.54 14.83
CA VAL A 16 0.11 1.47 14.02
C VAL A 16 0.62 2.06 12.71
N LEU A 17 1.90 1.86 12.43
CA LEU A 17 2.56 2.35 11.21
C LEU A 17 3.05 1.17 10.38
N LEU A 18 3.04 1.32 9.06
CA LEU A 18 3.76 0.38 8.20
C LEU A 18 5.29 0.57 8.45
N PRO A 19 6.02 -0.47 8.86
CA PRO A 19 7.45 -0.35 9.13
C PRO A 19 8.24 -0.03 7.86
N GLY A 20 9.33 0.73 8.01
CA GLY A 20 10.23 1.06 6.88
C GLY A 20 10.76 -0.17 6.14
N ALA A 21 11.02 -1.26 6.87
CA ALA A 21 11.43 -2.54 6.28
C ALA A 21 10.37 -3.13 5.35
N ALA A 22 9.07 -2.92 5.63
CA ALA A 22 8.00 -3.44 4.76
C ALA A 22 8.00 -2.75 3.39
N PHE A 23 8.31 -1.45 3.34
CA PHE A 23 8.52 -0.75 2.07
C PHE A 23 9.74 -1.29 1.33
N ALA A 24 10.86 -1.49 2.03
CA ALA A 24 12.08 -2.03 1.41
C ALA A 24 11.87 -3.42 0.80
N GLU A 25 11.22 -4.32 1.52
CA GLU A 25 10.89 -5.67 1.02
C GLU A 25 10.01 -5.63 -0.23
N MET A 26 9.02 -4.73 -0.27
CA MET A 26 8.15 -4.57 -1.44
C MET A 26 8.92 -4.08 -2.66
N VAL A 27 9.80 -3.09 -2.47
CA VAL A 27 10.65 -2.56 -3.55
C VAL A 27 11.64 -3.60 -4.04
N LEU A 28 12.27 -4.36 -3.14
CA LEU A 28 13.19 -5.45 -3.50
C LEU A 28 12.46 -6.56 -4.27
N ALA A 29 11.26 -6.94 -3.84
CA ALA A 29 10.46 -7.95 -4.53
C ALA A 29 10.07 -7.51 -5.95
N ALA A 30 9.60 -6.27 -6.12
CA ALA A 30 9.28 -5.73 -7.44
C ALA A 30 10.52 -5.54 -8.31
N GLY A 31 11.63 -5.09 -7.72
CA GLY A 31 12.93 -4.99 -8.39
C GLY A 31 13.41 -6.34 -8.91
N ALA A 32 13.24 -7.42 -8.15
CA ALA A 32 13.55 -8.77 -8.60
C ALA A 32 12.72 -9.17 -9.83
N TRP A 33 11.44 -8.79 -9.90
CA TRP A 33 10.59 -9.04 -11.07
C TRP A 33 10.96 -8.17 -12.28
N ALA A 34 11.44 -6.95 -12.03
CA ALA A 34 11.88 -6.00 -13.04
C ALA A 34 13.33 -6.22 -13.53
N GLY A 35 14.07 -7.16 -12.93
CA GLY A 35 15.48 -7.42 -13.25
C GLY A 35 16.47 -6.43 -12.61
N VAL A 36 16.03 -5.64 -11.62
CA VAL A 36 16.84 -4.66 -10.87
C VAL A 36 16.73 -4.97 -9.36
N PRO A 37 17.35 -6.06 -8.86
CA PRO A 37 17.10 -6.61 -7.52
C PRO A 37 17.83 -5.88 -6.37
N ARG A 38 18.35 -4.68 -6.62
CA ARG A 38 19.13 -3.92 -5.64
C ARG A 38 18.43 -2.60 -5.32
N LEU A 39 18.26 -2.34 -4.03
CA LEU A 39 17.82 -1.06 -3.50
C LEU A 39 19.04 -0.25 -3.08
N GLU A 40 19.28 0.89 -3.72
CA GLU A 40 20.39 1.80 -3.34
C GLU A 40 19.98 2.74 -2.21
N GLU A 41 18.81 3.36 -2.35
CA GLU A 41 18.27 4.32 -1.39
C GLU A 41 16.75 4.19 -1.30
N LEU A 42 16.23 4.37 -0.10
CA LEU A 42 14.79 4.46 0.19
C LEU A 42 14.56 5.69 1.05
N VAL A 43 13.80 6.65 0.50
CA VAL A 43 13.33 7.82 1.25
C VAL A 43 11.85 7.63 1.54
N ILE A 44 11.49 7.70 2.82
CA ILE A 44 10.09 7.66 3.26
C ILE A 44 9.67 9.10 3.52
N GLU A 45 8.92 9.69 2.59
CA GLU A 45 8.48 11.09 2.68
C GLU A 45 7.44 11.31 3.79
N ALA A 46 6.57 10.32 4.01
CA ALA A 46 5.57 10.33 5.07
C ALA A 46 5.35 8.91 5.61
N PRO A 47 5.14 8.74 6.93
CA PRO A 47 4.78 7.46 7.49
C PRO A 47 3.39 7.04 7.01
N LEU A 48 3.21 5.75 6.71
CA LEU A 48 1.90 5.21 6.41
C LEU A 48 1.22 4.69 7.68
N LEU A 49 0.12 5.32 8.06
CA LEU A 49 -0.71 4.88 9.17
C LEU A 49 -1.60 3.73 8.72
N LEU A 50 -1.68 2.68 9.54
CA LEU A 50 -2.54 1.54 9.30
C LEU A 50 -3.80 1.66 10.17
N PRO A 51 -4.99 1.55 9.59
CA PRO A 51 -6.22 1.59 10.37
C PRO A 51 -6.36 0.29 11.18
N GLU A 52 -6.96 0.39 12.36
CA GLU A 52 -7.28 -0.78 13.19
C GLU A 52 -8.19 -1.77 12.43
N HIS A 53 -9.14 -1.21 11.65
CA HIS A 53 -10.14 -1.95 10.90
C HIS A 53 -10.12 -1.55 9.42
N GLY A 54 -10.44 -2.50 8.53
CA GLY A 54 -10.34 -2.30 7.08
C GLY A 54 -8.96 -2.64 6.52
N ALA A 55 -8.69 -2.15 5.32
CA ALA A 55 -7.49 -2.47 4.55
C ALA A 55 -6.92 -1.22 3.87
N VAL A 56 -5.62 -1.26 3.57
CA VAL A 56 -4.92 -0.21 2.82
C VAL A 56 -4.39 -0.85 1.56
N GLY A 57 -4.82 -0.35 0.41
CA GLY A 57 -4.27 -0.71 -0.89
C GLY A 57 -2.93 -0.02 -1.06
N LEU A 58 -1.91 -0.81 -1.42
CA LEU A 58 -0.58 -0.33 -1.74
C LEU A 58 -0.31 -0.53 -3.22
N GLN A 59 0.24 0.50 -3.86
CA GLN A 59 0.65 0.45 -5.26
C GLN A 59 2.09 0.91 -5.37
N LEU A 60 2.92 0.11 -6.02
CA LEU A 60 4.31 0.41 -6.30
C LEU A 60 4.47 0.58 -7.82
N LEU A 61 4.94 1.76 -8.22
CA LEU A 61 5.34 2.04 -9.60
C LEU A 61 6.85 1.87 -9.68
N VAL A 62 7.30 1.13 -10.69
CA VAL A 62 8.71 0.98 -11.01
C VAL A 62 8.92 1.59 -12.39
N GLY A 63 9.79 2.59 -12.45
CA GLY A 63 10.17 3.25 -13.70
C GLY A 63 11.05 2.34 -14.58
N GLY A 64 11.21 2.75 -15.84
CA GLY A 64 12.24 2.16 -16.69
C GLY A 64 13.65 2.50 -16.19
N PRO A 65 14.67 1.70 -16.56
CA PRO A 65 16.04 1.99 -16.22
C PRO A 65 16.52 3.30 -16.86
N ASP A 66 17.28 4.09 -16.10
CA ASP A 66 18.01 5.24 -16.60
C ASP A 66 19.27 4.83 -17.39
N GLY A 67 20.06 5.81 -17.82
CA GLY A 67 21.31 5.56 -18.57
C GLY A 67 22.38 4.80 -17.79
N GLU A 68 22.24 4.66 -16.47
CA GLU A 68 23.14 3.92 -15.58
C GLU A 68 22.53 2.58 -15.13
N GLY A 69 21.34 2.23 -15.65
CA GLY A 69 20.64 0.99 -15.33
C GLY A 69 19.87 1.03 -14.01
N ARG A 70 19.68 2.21 -13.41
CA ARG A 70 18.88 2.37 -12.19
C ARG A 70 17.42 2.62 -12.54
N CYS A 71 16.51 2.04 -11.77
CA CYS A 71 15.09 2.35 -11.87
C CYS A 71 14.66 3.18 -10.67
N GLY A 72 13.97 4.30 -10.92
CA GLY A 72 13.22 5.00 -9.88
C GLY A 72 11.96 4.22 -9.50
N PHE A 73 11.42 4.48 -8.30
CA PHE A 73 10.17 3.90 -7.85
C PHE A 73 9.36 4.87 -7.00
N GLU A 74 8.04 4.65 -6.96
CA GLU A 74 7.11 5.44 -6.16
C GLU A 74 6.09 4.52 -5.50
N VAL A 75 5.85 4.70 -4.19
CA VAL A 75 4.86 3.93 -3.43
C VAL A 75 3.68 4.82 -3.08
N TYR A 76 2.50 4.40 -3.49
CA TYR A 76 1.23 5.03 -3.20
C TYR A 76 0.41 4.16 -2.26
N SER A 77 -0.38 4.82 -1.42
CA SER A 77 -1.32 4.15 -0.52
C SER A 77 -2.69 4.78 -0.62
N ARG A 78 -3.73 3.96 -0.43
CA ARG A 78 -5.11 4.42 -0.31
C ARG A 78 -5.86 3.53 0.67
N LEU A 79 -6.62 4.14 1.57
CA LEU A 79 -7.56 3.40 2.41
C LEU A 79 -8.62 2.73 1.51
N GLU A 80 -8.82 1.43 1.67
CA GLU A 80 -9.88 0.72 0.96
C GLU A 80 -11.21 0.98 1.66
N ASP A 81 -12.23 1.36 0.88
CA ASP A 81 -13.58 1.54 1.41
C ASP A 81 -14.15 0.16 1.80
N PRO A 82 -14.63 -0.03 3.04
CA PRO A 82 -15.27 -1.27 3.45
C PRO A 82 -16.53 -1.62 2.64
N ALA A 83 -17.12 -0.69 1.88
CA ALA A 83 -18.30 -0.90 1.06
C ALA A 83 -17.95 -0.99 -0.43
N GLY A 84 -17.65 -2.19 -0.90
CA GLY A 84 -17.85 -2.54 -2.30
C GLY A 84 -19.34 -2.42 -2.64
N TYR A 85 -19.72 -1.34 -3.32
CA TYR A 85 -20.93 -1.17 -4.14
C TYR A 85 -22.15 -2.06 -3.79
N GLN A 86 -23.13 -1.50 -3.07
CA GLN A 86 -24.53 -1.67 -3.45
C GLN A 86 -25.11 -0.30 -3.69
N GLY A 87 -25.04 0.17 -4.93
CA GLY A 87 -26.05 1.12 -5.40
C GLY A 87 -27.40 0.46 -5.18
N VAL A 88 -28.15 0.92 -4.16
CA VAL A 88 -29.58 0.66 -4.12
C VAL A 88 -30.15 1.39 -5.32
N SER A 89 -30.29 0.66 -6.43
CA SER A 89 -31.29 1.01 -7.43
C SER A 89 -32.59 1.05 -6.65
N GLY A 90 -33.09 2.27 -6.38
CA GLY A 90 -34.44 2.44 -5.88
C GLY A 90 -35.36 1.89 -6.96
N ASP A 91 -35.68 0.60 -6.88
CA ASP A 91 -36.83 0.05 -7.56
C ASP A 91 -38.04 0.83 -7.05
N GLY A 92 -38.66 1.57 -7.97
CA GLY A 92 -39.83 2.37 -7.67
C GLY A 92 -40.95 1.50 -7.11
N GLU A 93 -41.41 1.81 -5.91
CA GLU A 93 -42.71 1.37 -5.46
C GLU A 93 -43.78 2.09 -6.29
N ALA A 94 -44.55 1.29 -7.02
CA ALA A 94 -45.80 1.66 -7.62
C ALA A 94 -46.93 1.57 -6.58
N GLY A 95 -47.86 2.53 -6.63
CA GLY A 95 -49.26 2.27 -6.26
C GLY A 95 -49.79 2.98 -5.02
N GLY A 96 -50.74 3.89 -5.28
CA GLY A 96 -51.65 4.51 -4.32
C GLY A 96 -52.60 5.44 -5.07
#